data_AF-A0A813D132-F1
#
_entry.id   AF-A0A813D132-F1
#
_cell.length_a   1.000
_cell.length_b   1.000
_cell.length_c   1.000
_cell.angle_alpha   90.00
_cell.angle_beta   90.00
_cell.angle_gamma   90.00
#
_symmetry.space_group_name_H-M   'P 1'
#
loop_
_entity.id
_entity.type
_entity.pdbx_description
1 polymer ?
#
loop_
_entity_poly.entity_id
_entity_poly.type
_entity_poly.pdbx_seq_one_letter_code
_entity_poly.pdbx_strand_id
1 'polypeptide(L)'
;MAKALTPMPVDPVSGFQVTEAEATARSLIREFGVAAEDVFEEGWSLDTVANAYLLRAIHTDVAGWRTLIVVNNAFHMPRTRAIFEKVFSLQPLPEAGEYSVSFVEVPDEGLEPEVLAARTAREAQSLVGWTKTSANITTMKQMQVFLFSDHMAYASKRLVKDREPVSPEALMSY
;
A
#
# COMPACT_ATOMS: atom_id res chain seq x y z
N MET A 1 -8.27 -11.71 13.40
CA MET A 1 -7.79 -12.87 12.62
C MET A 1 -6.74 -12.36 11.65
N ALA A 2 -5.54 -12.95 11.65
CA ALA A 2 -4.49 -12.57 10.71
C ALA A 2 -4.89 -13.04 9.31
N LYS A 3 -4.81 -12.16 8.30
CA LYS A 3 -5.00 -12.54 6.90
C LYS A 3 -3.89 -13.55 6.55
N ALA A 4 -4.27 -14.75 6.14
CA ALA A 4 -3.33 -15.70 5.57
C ALA A 4 -2.70 -15.05 4.32
N LEU A 5 -1.39 -14.86 4.33
CA LEU A 5 -0.67 -14.27 3.21
C LEU A 5 -0.47 -15.36 2.15
N THR A 6 -1.05 -15.18 0.97
CA THR A 6 -0.72 -16.01 -0.20
C THR A 6 0.75 -15.82 -0.53
N PRO A 7 1.51 -16.89 -0.85
CA PRO A 7 2.89 -16.75 -1.29
C PRO A 7 2.96 -15.83 -2.52
N MET A 8 3.98 -14.97 -2.56
CA MET A 8 4.23 -14.16 -3.75
C MET A 8 4.48 -15.08 -4.96
N PRO A 9 3.96 -14.74 -6.15
CA PRO A 9 4.26 -15.48 -7.37
C PRO A 9 5.77 -15.57 -7.59
N VAL A 10 6.22 -16.70 -8.13
CA VAL A 10 7.62 -16.92 -8.50
C VAL A 10 7.70 -17.03 -10.01
N ASP A 11 8.62 -16.27 -10.62
CA ASP A 11 8.88 -16.38 -12.03
C ASP A 11 9.48 -17.77 -12.34
N PRO A 12 8.87 -18.57 -13.23
CA PRO A 12 9.25 -19.95 -13.43
C PRO A 12 10.60 -20.12 -14.14
N VAL A 13 11.13 -19.05 -14.76
CA VAL A 13 12.40 -19.10 -15.50
C VAL A 13 13.56 -18.68 -14.60
N SER A 14 13.41 -17.57 -13.89
CA SER A 14 14.45 -16.98 -13.06
C SER A 14 14.43 -17.48 -11.61
N GLY A 15 13.28 -17.99 -11.13
CA GLY A 15 13.11 -18.46 -9.76
C GLY A 15 13.00 -17.34 -8.71
N PHE A 16 12.99 -16.06 -9.13
CA PHE A 16 12.79 -14.93 -8.24
C PHE A 16 11.31 -14.65 -7.99
N GLN A 17 10.99 -14.06 -6.84
CA GLN A 17 9.65 -13.60 -6.53
C GLN A 17 9.30 -12.40 -7.42
N VAL A 18 8.11 -12.40 -7.99
CA VAL A 18 7.56 -11.28 -8.75
C VAL A 18 6.69 -10.46 -7.81
N THR A 19 7.05 -9.18 -7.67
CA THR A 19 6.27 -8.24 -6.84
C THR A 19 5.19 -7.55 -7.66
N GLU A 20 4.18 -6.99 -6.97
CA GLU A 20 3.17 -6.14 -7.64
C GLU A 20 3.84 -4.93 -8.32
N ALA A 21 4.82 -4.31 -7.66
CA ALA A 21 5.59 -3.20 -8.21
C ALA A 21 6.33 -3.58 -9.51
N GLU A 22 6.99 -4.75 -9.54
CA GLU A 22 7.70 -5.23 -10.73
C GLU A 22 6.73 -5.51 -11.88
N ALA A 23 5.59 -6.15 -11.59
CA ALA A 23 4.57 -6.42 -12.59
C ALA A 23 4.01 -5.13 -13.21
N THR A 24 3.73 -4.12 -12.38
CA THR A 24 3.26 -2.81 -12.85
C THR A 24 4.35 -2.07 -13.64
N ALA A 25 5.59 -2.02 -13.14
CA ALA A 25 6.71 -1.39 -13.84
C ALA A 25 6.94 -2.01 -15.23
N ARG A 26 6.85 -3.34 -15.32
CA ARG A 26 6.95 -4.07 -16.58
C ARG A 26 5.87 -3.65 -17.58
N SER A 27 4.62 -3.52 -17.16
CA SER A 27 3.53 -3.07 -18.03
C SER A 27 3.75 -1.62 -18.47
N LEU A 28 4.09 -0.70 -17.55
CA LEU A 28 4.40 0.71 -17.87
C LEU A 28 5.50 0.83 -18.94
N ILE A 29 6.58 0.08 -18.78
CA ILE A 29 7.73 0.15 -19.68
C ILE A 29 7.43 -0.53 -21.02
N ARG A 30 6.94 -1.78 -20.99
CA ARG A 30 6.86 -2.61 -22.20
C ARG A 30 5.60 -2.39 -23.02
N GLU A 31 4.49 -2.07 -22.36
CA GLU A 31 3.18 -1.95 -23.01
C GLU A 31 2.82 -0.49 -23.27
N PHE A 32 3.16 0.41 -22.33
CA PHE A 32 2.84 1.83 -22.44
C PHE A 32 4.03 2.71 -22.86
N GLY A 33 5.23 2.14 -22.98
CA GLY A 33 6.40 2.85 -23.50
C GLY A 33 6.96 3.94 -22.58
N VAL A 34 6.69 3.86 -21.27
CA VAL A 34 7.30 4.76 -20.28
C VAL A 34 8.79 4.48 -20.19
N ALA A 35 9.62 5.52 -20.17
CA ALA A 35 11.06 5.37 -20.03
C ALA A 35 11.40 4.75 -18.67
N ALA A 36 12.34 3.80 -18.64
CA ALA A 36 12.62 3.04 -17.42
C ALA A 36 13.20 3.93 -16.31
N GLU A 37 13.94 4.98 -16.69
CA GLU A 37 14.46 6.02 -15.80
C GLU A 37 13.38 6.85 -15.08
N ASP A 38 12.14 6.82 -15.57
CA ASP A 38 10.99 7.51 -14.98
C ASP A 38 10.12 6.57 -14.11
N VAL A 39 10.49 5.28 -14.00
CA VAL A 39 9.74 4.28 -13.22
C VAL A 39 10.54 3.88 -11.98
N PHE A 40 9.98 4.17 -10.81
CA PHE A 40 10.58 3.86 -9.51
C PHE A 40 9.73 2.83 -8.78
N GLU A 41 10.32 1.66 -8.50
CA GLU A 41 9.65 0.57 -7.82
C GLU A 41 9.79 0.67 -6.29
N GLU A 42 8.69 0.43 -5.57
CA GLU A 42 8.69 0.21 -4.12
C GLU A 42 7.99 -1.13 -3.85
N GLY A 43 8.77 -2.15 -3.47
CA GLY A 43 8.28 -3.53 -3.34
C GLY A 43 8.31 -4.10 -1.92
N TRP A 44 8.44 -3.26 -0.89
CA TRP A 44 8.55 -3.68 0.52
C TRP A 44 7.24 -3.53 1.28
N SER A 45 6.38 -2.62 0.84
CA SER A 45 5.05 -2.44 1.40
C SER A 45 4.18 -3.68 1.20
N LEU A 46 3.42 -4.00 2.25
CA LEU A 46 2.46 -5.11 2.32
C LEU A 46 1.01 -4.59 2.45
N ASP A 47 0.83 -3.27 2.58
CA ASP A 47 -0.46 -2.61 2.73
C ASP A 47 -0.39 -1.12 2.36
N THR A 48 -1.57 -0.52 2.19
CA THR A 48 -1.73 0.88 1.79
C THR A 48 -1.07 1.89 2.74
N VAL A 49 -0.96 1.59 4.05
CA VAL A 49 -0.33 2.50 5.02
C VAL A 49 1.17 2.56 4.78
N ALA A 50 1.79 1.40 4.58
CA ALA A 50 3.19 1.34 4.23
C ALA A 50 3.47 1.88 2.83
N ASN A 51 2.60 1.68 1.84
CA ASN A 51 2.74 2.31 0.52
C ASN A 51 2.95 3.83 0.67
N ALA A 52 2.07 4.49 1.43
CA ALA A 52 2.17 5.94 1.66
C ALA A 52 3.42 6.32 2.46
N TYR A 53 3.74 5.58 3.54
CA TYR A 53 4.89 5.89 4.39
C TYR A 53 6.22 5.70 3.66
N LEU A 54 6.39 4.58 2.95
CA LEU A 54 7.62 4.26 2.22
C LEU A 54 7.78 5.20 1.03
N LEU A 55 6.73 5.43 0.22
CA LEU A 55 6.77 6.43 -0.85
C LEU A 55 7.31 7.77 -0.32
N ARG A 56 6.80 8.20 0.84
CA ARG A 56 7.28 9.44 1.45
C ARG A 56 8.75 9.34 1.90
N ALA A 57 9.07 8.32 2.68
CA ALA A 57 10.36 8.19 3.35
C ALA A 57 11.54 7.94 2.40
N ILE A 58 11.34 7.17 1.33
CA ILE A 58 12.43 6.75 0.43
C ILE A 58 12.44 7.46 -0.92
N HIS A 59 11.33 8.07 -1.34
CA HIS A 59 11.25 8.80 -2.61
C HIS A 59 10.97 10.28 -2.42
N THR A 60 9.79 10.65 -1.93
CA THR A 60 9.34 12.05 -2.09
C THR A 60 10.06 13.02 -1.17
N ASP A 61 10.36 12.63 0.09
CA ASP A 61 11.18 13.44 1.00
C ASP A 61 12.62 13.60 0.45
N VAL A 62 13.16 12.56 -0.19
CA VAL A 62 14.54 12.51 -0.70
C VAL A 62 14.71 13.28 -2.01
N ALA A 63 13.81 13.05 -2.96
CA ALA A 63 13.85 13.65 -4.30
C ALA A 63 13.18 15.04 -4.36
N GLY A 64 12.58 15.50 -3.25
CA GLY A 64 11.92 16.80 -3.17
C GLY A 64 10.58 16.88 -3.92
N TRP A 65 10.01 15.77 -4.39
CA TRP A 65 8.73 15.76 -5.10
C TRP A 65 7.60 16.24 -4.19
N ARG A 66 6.84 17.26 -4.62
CA ARG A 66 5.76 17.88 -3.83
C ARG A 66 4.36 17.63 -4.39
N THR A 67 4.25 17.50 -5.70
CA THR A 67 2.98 17.29 -6.40
C THR A 67 2.85 15.83 -6.78
N LEU A 68 1.83 15.16 -6.24
CA LEU A 68 1.61 13.73 -6.40
C LEU A 68 0.20 13.47 -6.94
N ILE A 69 0.10 12.51 -7.84
CA ILE A 69 -1.16 11.93 -8.28
C ILE A 69 -1.18 10.48 -7.80
N VAL A 70 -2.11 10.14 -6.93
CA VAL A 70 -2.32 8.77 -6.45
C VAL A 70 -3.44 8.14 -7.27
N VAL A 71 -3.11 7.09 -7.99
CA VAL A 71 -4.06 6.34 -8.82
C VAL A 71 -4.43 5.05 -8.09
N ASN A 72 -5.72 4.75 -7.95
CA ASN A 72 -6.19 3.51 -7.35
C ASN A 72 -7.62 3.17 -7.79
N ASN A 73 -8.05 1.94 -7.54
CA ASN A 73 -9.42 1.47 -7.80
C ASN A 73 -10.45 2.26 -6.97
N ALA A 74 -11.62 2.52 -7.55
CA ALA A 74 -12.67 3.33 -6.95
C ALA A 74 -13.15 2.76 -5.60
N PHE A 75 -13.37 1.43 -5.49
CA PHE A 75 -13.80 0.83 -4.22
C PHE A 75 -12.79 1.02 -3.07
N HIS A 76 -11.50 1.18 -3.39
CA HIS A 76 -10.41 1.30 -2.42
C HIS A 76 -9.99 2.76 -2.16
N MET A 77 -10.41 3.68 -3.03
CA MET A 77 -9.97 5.07 -2.98
C MET A 77 -10.30 5.80 -1.66
N PRO A 78 -11.48 5.63 -1.02
CA PRO A 78 -11.78 6.35 0.22
C PRO A 78 -10.75 6.10 1.33
N ARG A 79 -10.31 4.84 1.50
CA ARG A 79 -9.28 4.49 2.47
C ARG A 79 -7.89 4.94 2.02
N THR A 80 -7.57 4.79 0.74
CA THR A 80 -6.31 5.27 0.16
C THR A 80 -6.12 6.76 0.41
N ARG A 81 -7.12 7.57 0.08
CA ARG A 81 -7.12 9.02 0.31
C ARG A 81 -6.86 9.39 1.76
N ALA A 82 -7.64 8.82 2.69
CA ALA A 82 -7.49 9.10 4.12
C ALA A 82 -6.11 8.70 4.67
N ILE A 83 -5.48 7.66 4.12
CA ILE A 83 -4.14 7.22 4.50
C ILE A 83 -3.08 8.19 3.93
N PHE A 84 -3.14 8.50 2.64
CA PHE A 84 -2.16 9.36 1.99
C PHE A 84 -2.23 10.78 2.54
N GLU A 85 -3.41 11.39 2.67
CA GLU A 85 -3.56 12.72 3.28
C GLU A 85 -3.00 12.75 4.71
N LYS A 86 -3.22 11.69 5.49
CA LYS A 86 -2.67 11.58 6.84
C LYS A 86 -1.15 11.47 6.84
N VAL A 87 -0.58 10.58 6.04
CA VAL A 87 0.87 10.35 6.01
C VAL A 87 1.61 11.56 5.47
N PHE A 88 1.12 12.20 4.42
CA PHE A 88 1.77 13.35 3.79
C PHE A 88 1.60 14.66 4.59
N SER A 89 0.72 14.69 5.59
CA SER A 89 0.62 15.81 6.55
C SER A 89 1.49 15.64 7.81
N LEU A 90 2.13 14.48 8.01
CA LEU A 90 2.95 14.24 9.21
C LEU A 90 4.19 15.13 9.26
N GLN A 91 4.59 15.52 10.46
CA GLN A 91 5.80 16.31 10.70
C GLN A 91 7.07 15.43 10.82
N PRO A 92 8.27 15.95 10.53
CA PRO A 92 8.52 17.26 9.95
C PRO A 92 8.08 17.29 8.48
N LEU A 93 7.58 18.43 8.01
CA LEU A 93 7.46 18.66 6.57
C LEU A 93 8.86 18.80 5.96
N PRO A 94 9.07 18.33 4.71
CA PRO A 94 10.36 18.50 4.03
C PRO A 94 10.67 19.97 3.75
N GLU A 95 11.95 20.29 3.59
CA GLU A 95 12.40 21.66 3.30
C GLU A 95 11.80 22.22 2.00
N ALA A 96 11.53 21.33 1.03
CA ALA A 96 10.87 21.67 -0.23
C ALA A 96 9.40 22.13 -0.06
N GLY A 97 8.83 22.05 1.14
CA GLY A 97 7.49 22.53 1.48
C GLY A 97 6.42 21.44 1.59
N GLU A 98 5.17 21.91 1.72
CA GLU A 98 3.98 21.07 1.82
C GLU A 98 3.72 20.25 0.55
N TYR A 99 3.00 19.15 0.73
CA TYR A 99 2.61 18.26 -0.36
C TYR A 99 1.27 18.67 -0.96
N SER A 100 1.17 18.63 -2.29
CA SER A 100 -0.09 18.67 -3.03
C SER A 100 -0.39 17.26 -3.54
N VAL A 101 -1.34 16.58 -2.90
CA VAL A 101 -1.74 15.21 -3.26
C VAL A 101 -3.11 15.26 -3.91
N SER A 102 -3.20 14.75 -5.13
CA SER A 102 -4.44 14.57 -5.88
C SER A 102 -4.68 13.09 -6.16
N PHE A 103 -5.92 12.73 -6.49
CA PHE A 103 -6.34 11.33 -6.57
C PHE A 103 -7.12 11.10 -7.85
N VAL A 104 -6.83 9.99 -8.52
CA VAL A 104 -7.53 9.53 -9.73
C VAL A 104 -8.07 8.13 -9.46
N GLU A 105 -9.38 7.99 -9.60
CA GLU A 105 -10.08 6.73 -9.43
C GLU A 105 -10.14 5.97 -10.75
N VAL A 106 -9.81 4.68 -10.68
CA VAL A 106 -10.00 3.74 -11.78
C VAL A 106 -11.31 2.99 -11.54
N PRO A 107 -12.22 2.90 -12.54
CA PRO A 107 -13.47 2.16 -12.41
C PRO A 107 -13.24 0.70 -12.02
N ASP A 108 -14.16 0.14 -11.23
CA ASP A 108 -14.10 -1.24 -10.72
C ASP A 108 -14.57 -2.27 -11.76
N GLU A 109 -14.14 -2.12 -13.01
CA GLU A 109 -14.53 -2.98 -14.13
C GLU A 109 -13.99 -4.41 -13.97
N GLY A 110 -14.80 -5.40 -14.35
CA GLY A 110 -14.44 -6.82 -14.28
C GLY A 110 -14.62 -7.48 -12.91
N LEU A 111 -15.17 -6.77 -11.91
CA LEU A 111 -15.54 -7.35 -10.62
C LEU A 111 -17.04 -7.68 -10.55
N GLU A 112 -17.35 -8.88 -10.09
CA GLU A 112 -18.73 -9.30 -9.82
C GLU A 112 -19.38 -8.42 -8.74
N PRO A 113 -20.66 -8.03 -8.88
CA PRO A 113 -21.31 -7.07 -7.99
C PRO A 113 -21.27 -7.46 -6.50
N GLU A 114 -21.44 -8.75 -6.20
CA GLU A 114 -21.38 -9.26 -4.82
C GLU A 114 -19.97 -9.16 -4.22
N VAL A 115 -18.94 -9.43 -5.03
CA VAL A 115 -17.54 -9.31 -4.63
C VAL A 115 -17.20 -7.84 -4.40
N LEU A 116 -17.65 -6.95 -5.28
CA LEU A 116 -17.47 -5.51 -5.15
C LEU A 116 -18.12 -5.00 -3.86
N ALA A 117 -19.38 -5.36 -3.60
CA ALA A 117 -20.08 -4.96 -2.38
C ALA A 117 -19.35 -5.44 -1.11
N ALA A 118 -18.89 -6.69 -1.08
CA ALA A 118 -18.13 -7.24 0.04
C ALA A 118 -16.79 -6.51 0.26
N ARG A 119 -16.07 -6.17 -0.83
CA ARG A 119 -14.82 -5.39 -0.77
C ARG A 119 -15.07 -3.98 -0.25
N THR A 120 -16.07 -3.28 -0.79
CA THR A 120 -16.44 -1.92 -0.37
C THR A 120 -16.83 -1.87 1.11
N ALA A 121 -17.63 -2.83 1.59
CA ALA A 121 -18.01 -2.90 3.00
C ALA A 121 -16.79 -3.12 3.91
N ARG A 122 -15.85 -3.99 3.51
CA ARG A 122 -14.59 -4.23 4.25
C ARG A 122 -13.70 -2.98 4.25
N GLU A 123 -13.62 -2.26 3.14
CA GLU A 123 -12.87 -1.01 3.02
C GLU A 123 -13.41 0.06 3.95
N ALA A 124 -14.73 0.22 4.02
CA ALA A 124 -15.38 1.16 4.94
C ALA A 124 -15.08 0.83 6.41
N GLN A 125 -15.13 -0.45 6.80
CA GLN A 125 -14.76 -0.87 8.15
C GLN A 125 -13.28 -0.61 8.46
N SER A 126 -12.41 -0.89 7.49
CA SER A 126 -10.96 -0.67 7.62
C SER A 126 -10.63 0.81 7.74
N LEU A 127 -11.36 1.68 7.04
CA LEU A 127 -11.24 3.13 7.15
C LEU A 127 -11.60 3.62 8.56
N VAL A 128 -12.69 3.13 9.15
CA VAL A 128 -13.04 3.47 10.55
C VAL A 128 -11.92 3.06 11.51
N GLY A 129 -11.37 1.86 11.33
CA GLY A 129 -10.22 1.38 12.11
C GLY A 129 -8.98 2.26 11.93
N TRP A 130 -8.68 2.66 10.70
CA TRP A 130 -7.57 3.57 10.37
C TRP A 130 -7.72 4.93 11.04
N THR A 131 -8.89 5.57 10.93
CA THR A 131 -9.16 6.89 11.52
C THR A 131 -8.91 6.87 13.03
N LYS A 132 -9.38 5.83 13.73
CA LYS A 132 -9.14 5.67 15.16
C LYS A 132 -7.67 5.47 15.48
N THR A 133 -6.99 4.60 14.74
CA THR A 133 -5.60 4.21 15.00
C THR A 133 -4.63 5.36 14.73
N SER A 134 -4.86 6.11 13.65
CA SER A 134 -3.98 7.19 13.20
C SER A 134 -4.22 8.53 13.90
N ALA A 135 -5.30 8.66 14.71
CA ALA A 135 -5.70 9.91 15.34
C ALA A 135 -4.53 10.64 16.05
N ASN A 136 -3.72 9.89 16.80
CA ASN A 136 -2.62 10.45 17.60
C ASN A 136 -1.25 10.42 16.89
N ILE A 137 -1.19 9.96 15.65
CA ILE A 137 0.05 9.92 14.86
C ILE A 137 0.19 11.28 14.17
N THR A 138 1.10 12.13 14.63
CA THR A 138 1.32 13.48 14.08
C THR A 138 2.70 13.65 13.44
N THR A 139 3.59 12.67 13.63
CA THR A 139 4.96 12.71 13.11
C THR A 139 5.33 11.45 12.34
N MET A 140 6.27 11.58 11.39
CA MET A 140 6.88 10.46 10.67
C MET A 140 7.53 9.46 11.64
N LYS A 141 8.11 9.94 12.74
CA LYS A 141 8.65 9.09 13.81
C LYS A 141 7.56 8.23 14.45
N GLN A 142 6.41 8.79 14.80
CA GLN A 142 5.31 8.01 15.38
C GLN A 142 4.74 7.01 14.37
N MET A 143 4.64 7.38 13.08
CA MET A 143 4.21 6.46 12.04
C MET A 143 5.18 5.29 11.87
N GLN A 144 6.48 5.57 11.89
CA GLN A 144 7.52 4.55 11.89
C GLN A 144 7.36 3.60 13.08
N VAL A 145 7.21 4.12 14.29
CA VAL A 145 7.01 3.30 15.49
C VAL A 145 5.76 2.45 15.36
N PHE A 146 4.65 3.03 14.91
CA PHE A 146 3.41 2.31 14.67
C PHE A 146 3.61 1.15 13.68
N LEU A 147 4.23 1.39 12.52
CA LEU A 147 4.47 0.34 11.52
C LEU A 147 5.32 -0.79 12.10
N PHE A 148 6.47 -0.47 12.69
CA PHE A 148 7.47 -1.49 13.05
C PHE A 148 7.36 -2.05 14.47
N SER A 149 6.51 -1.47 15.32
CA SER A 149 6.27 -1.96 16.69
C SER A 149 4.85 -2.49 16.88
N ASP A 150 3.87 -1.95 16.15
CA ASP A 150 2.45 -2.24 16.38
C ASP A 150 1.74 -2.94 15.22
N HIS A 151 2.06 -2.58 13.99
CA HIS A 151 1.39 -3.10 12.81
C HIS A 151 1.81 -4.55 12.52
N MET A 152 0.86 -5.48 12.51
CA MET A 152 1.15 -6.92 12.41
C MET A 152 1.81 -7.35 11.10
N ALA A 153 1.75 -6.54 10.04
CA ALA A 153 2.48 -6.82 8.82
C ALA A 153 4.01 -6.68 8.99
N TYR A 154 4.49 -5.76 9.84
CA TYR A 154 5.92 -5.44 9.95
C TYR A 154 6.51 -5.71 11.34
N ALA A 155 5.71 -5.54 12.40
CA ALA A 155 6.21 -5.63 13.77
C ALA A 155 6.74 -7.02 14.12
N SER A 156 7.95 -7.11 14.66
CA SER A 156 8.59 -8.39 15.04
C SER A 156 7.78 -9.18 16.06
N LYS A 157 6.93 -8.52 16.86
CA LYS A 157 6.02 -9.19 17.80
C LYS A 157 5.04 -10.16 17.12
N ARG A 158 4.82 -10.03 15.80
CA ARG A 158 4.05 -11.01 15.01
C ARG A 158 4.68 -12.41 15.02
N LEU A 159 5.99 -12.51 15.27
CA LEU A 159 6.74 -13.77 15.29
C LEU A 159 6.68 -14.49 16.65
N VAL A 160 6.07 -13.88 17.67
CA VAL A 160 5.89 -14.51 18.99
C VAL A 160 4.89 -15.67 18.92
N LYS A 161 4.04 -15.68 17.88
CA LYS A 161 3.14 -16.80 17.59
C LYS A 161 3.51 -17.36 16.22
N ASP A 162 3.53 -18.68 16.12
CA ASP A 162 3.65 -19.35 14.83
C ASP A 162 2.46 -18.98 13.93
N ARG A 163 2.73 -18.87 12.64
CA ARG A 163 1.67 -18.66 11.65
C ARG A 163 0.82 -19.92 11.59
N GLU A 164 -0.49 -19.76 11.70
CA GLU A 164 -1.42 -20.83 11.35
C GLU A 164 -1.24 -21.18 9.85
N PRO A 165 -1.35 -22.46 9.47
CA PRO A 165 -1.30 -22.87 8.07
C PRO A 165 -2.35 -22.10 7.26
N VAL A 166 -1.98 -21.65 6.06
CA VAL A 166 -2.94 -21.10 5.11
C VAL A 166 -3.92 -22.20 4.73
N SER A 167 -5.23 -21.95 4.82
CA SER A 167 -6.21 -22.97 4.44
C SER A 167 -6.12 -23.24 2.93
N PRO A 168 -6.27 -24.50 2.47
CA PRO A 168 -6.24 -24.83 1.04
C PRO A 168 -7.26 -24.03 0.21
N GLU A 169 -8.40 -23.69 0.79
CA GLU A 169 -9.45 -22.90 0.15
C GLU A 169 -9.04 -21.44 -0.07
N ALA A 170 -8.23 -20.89 0.83
CA ALA A 170 -7.68 -19.54 0.70
C ALA A 170 -6.60 -19.44 -0.39
N LEU A 171 -5.96 -20.57 -0.76
CA LEU A 171 -5.04 -20.65 -1.90
C LEU A 171 -5.77 -20.68 -3.25
N MET A 172 -7.06 -21.08 -3.28
CA MET A 172 -7.84 -21.18 -4.51
C MET A 172 -8.65 -19.92 -4.85
N SER A 173 -8.71 -18.92 -3.96
CA SER A 173 -9.57 -17.74 -4.11
C SER A 173 -8.88 -16.51 -4.72
N TYR A 174 -7.80 -16.69 -5.46
CA TYR A 174 -7.08 -15.62 -6.17
C TYR A 174 -6.64 -16.10 -7.55
#